data_AF-A0A6J8CL17-F1
#
_entry.id   AF-A0A6J8CL17-F1
#
_cell.length_a   1.000
_cell.length_b   1.000
_cell.length_c   1.000
_cell.angle_alpha   90.00
_cell.angle_beta   90.00
_cell.angle_gamma   90.00
#
_symmetry.space_group_name_H-M   'P 1'
#
loop_
_entity.id
_entity.type
_entity.pdbx_description
1 polymer ?
#
loop_
_entity_poly.entity_id
_entity_poly.type
_entity_poly.pdbx_seq_one_letter_code
_entity_poly.pdbx_strand_id
1 'polypeptide(L)'
;MCKFGVESVEEAMKLGQEAAEFISEKFVKPIKLEFEKVYFPYLLINKKRYAGLYWTNPIKYDKMDCKGIETVRRDNSPLVANLINMCLQMILIDRDPDGATEYAKQTISDLLCNRIDISQLVITKELSKTDDEYVGKQAHVELANRIKKRDPGSAPQLGDRVPYVIIAASKKTPAFMKSEDPIYVLENNIPIDTSYYLDNQLSKPLLRIFEPILGEKKAESVLLRGDHTRTKTFVTSKVGGLSAFTKKRETCIGCRAVLDREGAVCNYCKSRESQIYQKEISHLNVLEEKFSRLWTQCQRCQGSLHEDVLCTSRDCPIFYMRKKVQKDLEDHGKLIARFGDPEW
;
A
#
# COMPACT_ATOMS: atom_id res chain seq x y z
N MET A 1 10.35 -10.38 -29.69
CA MET A 1 9.71 -9.09 -30.04
C MET A 1 10.67 -8.36 -30.95
N CYS A 2 10.30 -8.12 -32.20
CA CYS A 2 11.14 -7.44 -33.18
C CYS A 2 10.86 -5.93 -33.14
N LYS A 3 11.89 -5.09 -33.26
CA LYS A 3 11.75 -3.63 -33.44
C LYS A 3 11.95 -3.31 -34.92
N PHE A 4 10.87 -2.99 -35.63
CA PHE A 4 10.91 -2.70 -37.08
C PHE A 4 11.51 -1.32 -37.42
N GLY A 5 11.55 -0.38 -36.48
CA GLY A 5 12.16 0.95 -36.68
C GLY A 5 11.25 1.99 -37.33
N VAL A 6 10.02 1.63 -37.69
CA VAL A 6 8.99 2.57 -38.17
C VAL A 6 8.37 3.36 -37.02
N GLU A 7 7.84 4.55 -37.33
CA GLU A 7 7.27 5.47 -36.33
C GLU A 7 5.77 5.25 -36.09
N SER A 8 5.04 4.69 -37.07
CA SER A 8 3.61 4.46 -36.97
C SER A 8 3.28 3.03 -36.50
N VAL A 9 2.26 2.91 -35.64
CA VAL A 9 1.75 1.61 -35.19
C VAL A 9 1.17 0.82 -36.37
N GLU A 10 0.52 1.49 -37.31
CA GLU A 10 -0.09 0.87 -38.48
C GLU A 10 0.94 0.19 -39.39
N GLU A 11 2.03 0.87 -39.74
CA GLU A 11 3.09 0.26 -40.55
C GLU A 11 3.78 -0.89 -39.80
N ALA A 12 4.01 -0.73 -38.49
CA ALA A 12 4.60 -1.79 -37.67
C ALA A 12 3.71 -3.05 -37.64
N MET A 13 2.38 -2.87 -37.62
CA MET A 13 1.41 -3.97 -37.70
C MET A 13 1.45 -4.67 -39.06
N LYS A 14 1.45 -3.90 -40.16
CA LYS A 14 1.53 -4.45 -41.54
C LYS A 14 2.81 -5.28 -41.72
N LEU A 15 3.97 -4.70 -41.39
CA LEU A 15 5.27 -5.39 -41.45
C LEU A 15 5.31 -6.63 -40.53
N GLY A 16 4.67 -6.55 -39.37
CA GLY A 16 4.55 -7.67 -38.45
C GLY A 16 3.75 -8.85 -39.01
N GLN A 17 2.65 -8.57 -39.72
CA GLN A 17 1.83 -9.58 -40.39
C GLN A 17 2.58 -10.20 -41.57
N GLU A 18 3.16 -9.37 -42.45
CA GLU A 18 3.96 -9.84 -43.59
C GLU A 18 5.12 -10.74 -43.14
N ALA A 19 5.84 -10.34 -42.08
CA ALA A 19 6.93 -11.15 -41.54
C ALA A 19 6.44 -12.48 -40.96
N ALA A 20 5.28 -12.50 -40.30
CA ALA A 20 4.72 -13.72 -39.72
C ALA A 20 4.30 -14.73 -40.81
N GLU A 21 3.69 -14.25 -41.89
CA GLU A 21 3.32 -15.05 -43.06
C GLU A 21 4.56 -15.60 -43.77
N PHE A 22 5.52 -14.72 -44.09
CA PHE A 22 6.76 -15.11 -44.77
C PHE A 22 7.55 -16.18 -43.99
N ILE A 23 7.62 -16.06 -42.66
CA ILE A 23 8.30 -17.05 -41.82
C ILE A 23 7.50 -18.35 -41.76
N SER A 24 6.17 -18.30 -41.67
CA SER A 24 5.32 -19.49 -41.63
C SER A 24 5.46 -20.36 -42.87
N GLU A 25 5.65 -19.75 -44.04
CA GLU A 25 5.90 -20.49 -45.30
C GLU A 25 7.17 -21.35 -45.29
N LYS A 26 8.12 -21.05 -44.39
CA LYS A 26 9.37 -21.83 -44.27
C LYS A 26 9.23 -23.09 -43.43
N PHE A 27 8.09 -23.29 -42.76
CA PHE A 27 7.85 -24.43 -41.88
C PHE A 27 6.77 -25.37 -42.43
N VAL A 28 6.82 -26.63 -41.99
CA VAL A 28 5.81 -27.64 -42.35
C VAL A 28 4.51 -27.39 -41.58
N LYS A 29 3.36 -27.55 -42.25
CA LYS A 29 2.05 -27.48 -41.59
C LYS A 29 1.97 -28.56 -40.49
N PRO A 30 1.41 -28.26 -39.29
CA PRO A 30 0.62 -27.08 -38.92
C PRO A 30 1.41 -25.97 -38.19
N ILE A 31 2.75 -25.93 -38.31
CA ILE A 31 3.56 -24.89 -37.65
C ILE A 31 3.29 -23.54 -38.33
N LYS A 32 2.77 -22.58 -37.56
CA LYS A 32 2.44 -21.22 -38.04
C LYS A 32 2.90 -20.20 -37.02
N LEU A 33 3.56 -19.15 -37.49
CA LEU A 33 3.83 -17.94 -36.72
C LEU A 33 2.71 -16.94 -36.99
N GLU A 34 2.12 -16.40 -35.93
CA GLU A 34 1.05 -15.42 -36.05
C GLU A 34 1.49 -14.08 -35.45
N PHE A 35 1.17 -13.00 -36.15
CA PHE A 35 1.28 -11.67 -35.58
C PHE A 35 0.21 -11.51 -34.49
N GLU A 36 0.64 -11.13 -33.29
CA GLU A 36 -0.27 -10.99 -32.15
C GLU A 36 -0.57 -9.52 -31.82
N LYS A 37 0.47 -8.66 -31.79
CA LYS A 37 0.37 -7.30 -31.24
C LYS A 37 1.60 -6.43 -31.50
N VAL A 38 1.43 -5.11 -31.33
CA VAL A 38 2.51 -4.12 -31.21
C VAL A 38 2.51 -3.51 -29.79
N TYR A 39 3.70 -3.21 -29.27
CA TYR A 39 3.86 -2.40 -28.06
C TYR A 39 4.30 -0.98 -28.40
N PHE A 40 3.53 0.02 -27.96
CA PHE A 40 3.91 1.42 -28.13
C PHE A 40 3.23 2.34 -27.09
N PRO A 41 3.96 2.92 -26.13
CA PRO A 41 5.38 2.72 -25.83
C PRO A 41 5.69 1.35 -25.20
N TYR A 42 6.98 1.01 -25.15
CA TYR A 42 7.51 -0.24 -24.58
C TYR A 42 8.63 0.04 -23.58
N LEU A 43 8.52 -0.53 -22.38
CA LEU A 43 9.50 -0.45 -21.30
C LEU A 43 9.98 -1.86 -20.94
N LEU A 44 11.21 -2.18 -21.33
CA LEU A 44 11.87 -3.42 -20.97
C LEU A 44 12.81 -3.18 -19.78
N ILE A 45 12.52 -3.81 -18.65
CA ILE A 45 13.32 -3.67 -17.43
C ILE A 45 14.35 -4.79 -17.36
N ASN A 46 13.89 -6.04 -17.46
CA ASN A 46 14.71 -7.23 -17.27
C ASN A 46 14.07 -8.45 -17.96
N LYS A 47 14.77 -9.58 -17.97
CA LYS A 47 14.20 -10.85 -18.45
C LYS A 47 12.90 -11.17 -17.70
N LYS A 48 11.83 -11.43 -18.46
CA LYS A 48 10.46 -11.67 -17.94
C LYS A 48 9.87 -10.48 -17.13
N ARG A 49 10.40 -9.26 -17.31
CA ARG A 49 9.94 -8.05 -16.63
C ARG A 49 9.84 -6.89 -17.60
N TYR A 50 8.64 -6.59 -18.07
CA TYR A 50 8.38 -5.51 -19.02
C TYR A 50 6.97 -4.95 -18.86
N ALA A 51 6.80 -3.72 -19.31
CA ALA A 51 5.52 -3.05 -19.40
C ALA A 51 5.39 -2.37 -20.76
N GLY A 52 4.17 -2.17 -21.24
CA GLY A 52 3.92 -1.41 -22.46
C GLY A 52 2.44 -1.32 -22.76
N LEU A 53 2.07 -0.39 -23.63
CA LEU A 53 0.69 -0.33 -24.12
C LEU A 53 0.49 -1.38 -25.20
N TYR A 54 -0.55 -2.18 -25.04
CA TYR A 54 -0.91 -3.30 -25.89
C TYR A 54 -1.80 -2.80 -27.03
N TRP A 55 -1.38 -2.98 -28.28
CA TRP A 55 -2.14 -2.58 -29.47
C TRP A 55 -2.44 -3.79 -30.34
N THR A 56 -3.73 -4.10 -30.49
CA THR A 56 -4.27 -5.00 -31.53
C THR A 56 -4.73 -4.26 -32.78
N ASN A 57 -5.12 -2.99 -32.63
CA ASN A 57 -5.55 -2.11 -33.73
C ASN A 57 -4.67 -0.84 -33.75
N PRO A 58 -4.54 -0.15 -34.89
CA PRO A 58 -3.64 1.00 -35.01
C PRO A 58 -4.20 2.31 -34.44
N ILE A 59 -5.48 2.35 -34.06
CA ILE A 59 -6.19 3.58 -33.69
C ILE A 59 -6.07 3.86 -32.19
N LYS A 60 -6.27 2.83 -31.36
CA LYS A 60 -6.28 2.95 -29.90
C LYS A 60 -5.70 1.72 -29.24
N TYR A 61 -4.88 1.94 -28.21
CA TYR A 61 -4.38 0.87 -27.35
C TYR A 61 -5.53 0.20 -26.56
N ASP A 62 -5.38 -1.10 -26.33
CA ASP A 62 -6.39 -1.89 -25.62
C ASP A 62 -6.24 -1.77 -24.11
N LYS A 63 -5.00 -1.94 -23.62
CA LYS A 63 -4.66 -1.89 -22.19
C LYS A 63 -3.17 -1.70 -21.97
N MET A 64 -2.79 -1.38 -20.75
CA MET A 64 -1.41 -1.48 -20.30
C MET A 64 -1.11 -2.93 -19.93
N ASP A 65 -0.16 -3.57 -20.62
CA ASP A 65 0.31 -4.91 -20.26
C ASP A 65 1.52 -4.83 -19.35
N CYS A 66 1.47 -5.60 -18.27
CA CYS A 66 2.44 -5.60 -17.18
C CYS A 66 2.86 -7.04 -16.92
N LYS A 67 4.07 -7.43 -17.35
CA LYS A 67 4.56 -8.80 -17.21
C LYS A 67 5.68 -8.87 -16.19
N GLY A 68 5.47 -9.65 -15.13
CA GLY A 68 6.47 -9.96 -14.09
C GLY A 68 6.93 -8.77 -13.24
N ILE A 69 6.31 -7.60 -13.40
CA ILE A 69 6.52 -6.42 -12.58
C ILE A 69 5.70 -6.51 -11.29
N GLU A 70 6.01 -5.64 -10.33
CA GLU A 70 5.47 -5.66 -8.98
C GLU A 70 3.94 -5.46 -8.91
N THR A 71 3.30 -4.90 -9.94
CA THR A 71 1.84 -4.70 -10.01
C THR A 71 1.03 -6.00 -10.09
N VAL A 72 1.58 -7.04 -10.70
CA VAL A 72 0.92 -8.36 -10.86
C VAL A 72 1.40 -9.39 -9.84
N ARG A 73 2.28 -8.98 -8.94
CA ARG A 73 2.90 -9.83 -7.93
C ARG A 73 2.18 -9.70 -6.59
N ARG A 74 1.81 -10.84 -6.00
CA ARG A 74 1.04 -10.91 -4.75
C ARG A 74 1.89 -10.89 -3.48
N ASP A 75 3.21 -10.92 -3.61
CA ASP A 75 4.15 -10.94 -2.48
C ASP A 75 4.55 -9.55 -1.96
N ASN A 76 4.06 -8.49 -2.61
CA ASN A 76 4.31 -7.11 -2.23
C ASN A 76 3.09 -6.50 -1.53
N SER A 77 3.31 -5.43 -0.77
CA SER A 77 2.21 -4.66 -0.20
C SER A 77 1.36 -3.99 -1.31
N PRO A 78 0.03 -3.84 -1.14
CA PRO A 78 -0.83 -3.16 -2.10
C PRO A 78 -0.35 -1.74 -2.45
N LEU A 79 0.27 -1.04 -1.51
CA LEU A 79 0.88 0.27 -1.74
C LEU A 79 1.84 0.26 -2.93
N VAL A 80 2.72 -0.74 -2.99
CA VAL A 80 3.74 -0.85 -4.05
C VAL A 80 3.05 -1.09 -5.40
N ALA A 81 2.09 -2.01 -5.44
CA ALA A 81 1.38 -2.32 -6.69
C ALA A 81 0.63 -1.09 -7.21
N ASN A 82 -0.08 -0.37 -6.33
CA ASN A 82 -0.84 0.83 -6.68
C ASN A 82 0.07 1.98 -7.12
N LEU A 83 1.16 2.23 -6.38
CA LEU A 83 2.15 3.25 -6.73
C LEU A 83 2.75 2.98 -8.12
N ILE A 84 3.25 1.76 -8.33
CA ILE A 84 3.91 1.40 -9.58
C ILE A 84 2.95 1.43 -10.76
N ASN A 85 1.71 0.98 -10.57
CA ASN A 85 0.68 1.06 -11.61
C ASN A 85 0.40 2.51 -12.01
N MET A 86 0.21 3.40 -11.04
CA MET A 86 -0.02 4.82 -11.31
C MET A 86 1.19 5.49 -11.99
N CYS A 87 2.41 5.22 -11.51
CA CYS A 87 3.62 5.73 -12.15
C CYS A 87 3.75 5.24 -13.60
N LEU A 88 3.48 3.96 -13.88
CA LEU A 88 3.50 3.42 -15.25
C LEU A 88 2.41 4.04 -16.11
N GLN A 89 1.22 4.31 -15.56
CA GLN A 89 0.15 5.00 -16.26
C GLN A 89 0.59 6.41 -16.67
N MET A 90 1.12 7.20 -15.73
CA MET A 90 1.62 8.56 -15.99
C MET A 90 2.75 8.56 -17.02
N ILE A 91 3.67 7.58 -16.95
CA ILE A 91 4.81 7.47 -17.87
C ILE A 91 4.39 7.00 -19.27
N LEU A 92 3.58 5.94 -19.37
CA LEU A 92 3.29 5.27 -20.64
C LEU A 92 2.07 5.86 -21.37
N ILE A 93 1.07 6.34 -20.63
CA ILE A 93 -0.16 6.92 -21.19
C ILE A 93 -0.03 8.43 -21.28
N ASP A 94 0.16 9.09 -20.13
CA ASP A 94 0.15 10.56 -20.05
C ASP A 94 1.46 11.18 -20.55
N ARG A 95 2.52 10.35 -20.67
CA ARG A 95 3.88 10.76 -21.07
C ARG A 95 4.48 11.84 -20.18
N ASP A 96 4.13 11.80 -18.89
CA ASP A 96 4.57 12.76 -17.88
C ASP A 96 5.45 12.07 -16.81
N PRO A 97 6.78 11.93 -17.05
CA PRO A 97 7.69 11.35 -16.07
C PRO A 97 7.91 12.27 -14.85
N ASP A 98 7.73 13.59 -15.00
CA ASP A 98 7.90 14.54 -13.90
C ASP A 98 6.72 14.46 -12.92
N GLY A 99 5.48 14.40 -13.44
CA GLY A 99 4.28 14.13 -12.63
C GLY A 99 4.35 12.77 -11.94
N ALA A 100 4.86 11.74 -12.61
CA ALA A 100 5.09 10.43 -12.01
C ALA A 100 6.10 10.48 -10.84
N THR A 101 7.15 11.30 -10.99
CA THR A 101 8.16 11.51 -9.96
C THR A 101 7.55 12.22 -8.74
N GLU A 102 6.75 13.27 -8.96
CA GLU A 102 6.11 14.02 -7.88
C GLU A 102 5.10 13.15 -7.12
N TYR A 103 4.31 12.35 -7.83
CA TYR A 103 3.41 11.37 -7.21
C TYR A 103 4.16 10.36 -6.33
N ALA A 104 5.32 9.87 -6.79
CA ALA A 104 6.15 8.97 -6.00
C ALA A 104 6.71 9.66 -4.74
N LYS A 105 7.18 10.90 -4.85
CA LYS A 105 7.67 11.68 -3.69
C LYS A 105 6.57 11.92 -2.66
N GLN A 106 5.38 12.30 -3.12
CA GLN A 106 4.22 12.51 -2.26
C GLN A 106 3.85 11.22 -1.51
N THR A 107 3.82 10.08 -2.20
CA THR A 107 3.53 8.78 -1.59
C THR A 107 4.59 8.39 -0.56
N ILE A 108 5.87 8.65 -0.84
CA ILE A 108 6.96 8.42 0.12
C ILE A 108 6.81 9.33 1.35
N SER A 109 6.45 10.60 1.15
CA SER A 109 6.19 11.54 2.25
C SER A 109 5.02 11.06 3.11
N ASP A 110 3.94 10.58 2.49
CA ASP A 110 2.78 10.02 3.18
C ASP A 110 3.13 8.79 4.00
N LEU A 111 3.99 7.91 3.47
CA LEU A 111 4.50 6.75 4.20
C LEU A 111 5.26 7.19 5.46
N LEU A 112 6.21 8.12 5.32
CA LEU A 112 7.08 8.55 6.40
C LEU A 112 6.35 9.41 7.45
N CYS A 113 5.29 10.09 7.04
CA CYS A 113 4.41 10.84 7.93
C CYS A 113 3.30 9.98 8.57
N ASN A 114 3.32 8.65 8.37
CA ASN A 114 2.31 7.73 8.88
C ASN A 114 0.87 8.09 8.44
N ARG A 115 0.73 8.63 7.22
CA ARG A 115 -0.55 8.99 6.59
C ARG A 115 -1.12 7.88 5.70
N ILE A 116 -0.39 6.78 5.54
CA ILE A 116 -0.81 5.63 4.74
C ILE A 116 -1.64 4.66 5.60
N ASP A 117 -2.70 4.13 4.99
CA ASP A 117 -3.54 3.12 5.62
C ASP A 117 -2.81 1.80 5.83
N ILE A 118 -3.00 1.17 6.98
CA ILE A 118 -2.34 -0.10 7.30
C ILE A 118 -2.72 -1.21 6.30
N SER A 119 -3.93 -1.17 5.73
CA SER A 119 -4.37 -2.11 4.68
C SER A 119 -3.47 -2.07 3.45
N GLN A 120 -2.90 -0.91 3.12
CA GLN A 120 -1.98 -0.75 2.00
C GLN A 120 -0.59 -1.32 2.30
N LEU A 121 -0.28 -1.58 3.57
CA LEU A 121 1.00 -2.08 4.06
C LEU A 121 0.98 -3.60 4.35
N VAL A 122 -0.19 -4.24 4.31
CA VAL A 122 -0.34 -5.67 4.56
C VAL A 122 0.37 -6.46 3.46
N ILE A 123 1.25 -7.37 3.86
CA ILE A 123 1.92 -8.33 2.98
C ILE A 123 1.30 -9.70 3.25
N THR A 124 0.99 -10.45 2.19
CA THR A 124 0.47 -11.82 2.34
C THR A 124 1.46 -12.83 1.77
N LYS A 125 1.67 -13.93 2.50
CA LYS A 125 2.42 -15.09 2.01
C LYS A 125 1.70 -16.38 2.36
N GLU A 126 1.77 -17.33 1.44
CA GLU A 126 1.18 -18.66 1.60
C GLU A 126 2.04 -19.51 2.52
N LEU A 127 1.40 -20.16 3.50
CA LEU A 127 2.03 -21.12 4.39
C LEU A 127 2.04 -22.49 3.71
N SER A 128 3.07 -22.75 2.91
CA SER A 128 3.15 -23.95 2.06
C SER A 128 3.67 -25.20 2.75
N LYS A 129 4.39 -25.06 3.87
CA LYS A 129 5.04 -26.17 4.57
C LYS A 129 4.89 -26.06 6.08
N THR A 130 5.17 -27.16 6.77
CA THR A 130 5.34 -27.18 8.23
C THR A 130 6.68 -26.54 8.61
N ASP A 131 6.77 -26.07 9.86
CA ASP A 131 7.91 -25.30 10.37
C ASP A 131 9.26 -26.01 10.19
N ASP A 132 9.27 -27.34 10.36
CA ASP A 132 10.46 -28.19 10.27
C ASP A 132 11.00 -28.38 8.83
N GLU A 133 10.19 -28.11 7.81
CA GLU A 133 10.56 -28.28 6.40
C GLU A 133 11.10 -27.01 5.74
N TYR A 134 11.05 -25.87 6.42
CA TYR A 134 11.58 -24.62 5.90
C TYR A 134 13.10 -24.53 6.11
N VAL A 135 13.83 -24.43 5.00
CA VAL A 135 15.26 -24.10 5.01
C VAL A 135 15.43 -22.61 5.32
N GLY A 136 15.28 -22.24 6.58
CA GLY A 136 15.48 -20.90 7.11
C GLY A 136 14.21 -20.21 7.61
N LYS A 137 14.39 -19.38 8.65
CA LYS A 137 13.30 -18.68 9.35
C LYS A 137 12.63 -17.63 8.45
N GLN A 138 11.32 -17.77 8.26
CA GLN A 138 10.51 -16.86 7.46
C GLN A 138 9.53 -16.08 8.33
N ALA A 139 9.24 -14.83 7.93
CA ALA A 139 8.40 -13.92 8.70
C ALA A 139 6.95 -14.40 8.91
N HIS A 140 6.35 -15.00 7.88
CA HIS A 140 4.98 -15.50 7.94
C HIS A 140 4.85 -16.78 8.78
N VAL A 141 5.89 -17.63 8.78
CA VAL A 141 5.94 -18.85 9.58
C VAL A 141 6.11 -18.53 11.06
N GLU A 142 7.08 -17.67 11.41
CA GLU A 142 7.29 -17.21 12.79
C GLU A 142 6.06 -16.47 13.33
N LEU A 143 5.36 -15.70 12.48
CA LEU A 143 4.10 -15.07 12.88
C LEU A 143 2.99 -16.10 13.12
N ALA A 144 2.81 -17.07 12.22
CA ALA A 144 1.79 -18.12 12.39
C ALA A 144 2.00 -18.88 13.71
N ASN A 145 3.25 -19.22 14.04
CA ASN A 145 3.61 -19.82 15.33
C ASN A 145 3.29 -18.89 16.52
N ARG A 146 3.56 -17.58 16.40
CA ARG A 146 3.24 -16.61 17.45
C ARG A 146 1.74 -16.39 17.63
N ILE A 147 0.95 -16.47 16.56
CA ILE A 147 -0.51 -16.43 16.62
C ILE A 147 -1.02 -17.69 17.32
N LYS A 148 -0.55 -18.87 16.91
CA LYS A 148 -0.92 -20.15 17.52
C LYS A 148 -0.63 -20.22 19.03
N LYS A 149 0.47 -19.62 19.48
CA LYS A 149 0.81 -19.51 20.91
C LYS A 149 -0.08 -18.54 21.68
N ARG A 150 -0.61 -17.50 21.01
CA ARG A 150 -1.49 -16.49 21.63
C ARG A 150 -2.94 -16.97 21.68
N ASP A 151 -3.43 -17.49 20.56
CA ASP A 151 -4.77 -18.06 20.41
C ASP A 151 -4.72 -19.24 19.42
N PRO A 152 -4.80 -20.48 19.91
CA PRO A 152 -4.82 -21.67 19.05
C PRO A 152 -5.99 -21.72 18.07
N GLY A 153 -7.13 -21.08 18.39
CA GLY A 153 -8.34 -21.11 17.56
C GLY A 153 -8.24 -20.27 16.29
N SER A 154 -7.41 -19.22 16.30
CA SER A 154 -7.24 -18.27 15.20
C SER A 154 -5.99 -18.55 14.34
N ALA A 155 -5.30 -19.66 14.59
CA ALA A 155 -4.05 -20.01 13.93
C ALA A 155 -4.25 -20.32 12.44
N PRO A 156 -3.40 -19.77 11.54
CA PRO A 156 -3.43 -20.13 10.12
C PRO A 156 -3.11 -21.62 9.90
N GLN A 157 -3.78 -22.24 8.92
CA GLN A 157 -3.55 -23.62 8.51
C GLN A 157 -2.60 -23.71 7.31
N LEU A 158 -2.12 -24.92 7.03
CA LEU A 158 -1.27 -25.18 5.87
C LEU A 158 -2.08 -24.97 4.58
N GLY A 159 -1.54 -24.18 3.66
CA GLY A 159 -2.23 -23.68 2.46
C GLY A 159 -2.84 -22.28 2.63
N ASP A 160 -3.02 -21.80 3.86
CA ASP A 160 -3.57 -20.46 4.10
C ASP A 160 -2.56 -19.36 3.76
N ARG A 161 -3.09 -18.21 3.38
CA ARG A 161 -2.32 -16.97 3.31
C ARG A 161 -2.29 -16.28 4.66
N VAL A 162 -1.07 -16.04 5.15
CA VAL A 162 -0.79 -15.33 6.39
C VAL A 162 -0.54 -13.85 6.06
N PRO A 163 -1.44 -12.93 6.45
CA PRO A 163 -1.24 -11.50 6.35
C PRO A 163 -0.36 -11.02 7.49
N TYR A 164 0.58 -10.12 7.20
CA TYR A 164 1.42 -9.50 8.22
C TYR A 164 1.87 -8.11 7.80
N VAL A 165 2.23 -7.30 8.79
CA VAL A 165 2.95 -6.03 8.61
C VAL A 165 4.30 -6.10 9.30
N ILE A 166 5.24 -5.24 8.88
CA ILE A 166 6.55 -5.14 9.53
C ILE A 166 6.55 -3.99 10.52
N ILE A 167 6.69 -4.33 11.80
CA ILE A 167 6.70 -3.36 12.91
C ILE A 167 8.10 -2.81 13.15
N ALA A 168 8.16 -1.60 13.71
CA ALA A 168 9.40 -0.97 14.12
C ALA A 168 10.02 -1.73 15.31
N ALA A 169 11.31 -2.03 15.21
CA ALA A 169 12.09 -2.68 16.26
C ALA A 169 13.48 -2.05 16.34
N SER A 170 14.33 -2.56 17.24
CA SER A 170 15.71 -2.09 17.36
C SER A 170 16.49 -2.32 16.05
N LYS A 171 17.51 -1.48 15.83
CA LYS A 171 18.37 -1.60 14.66
C LYS A 171 19.02 -2.99 14.65
N LYS A 172 19.04 -3.63 13.46
CA LYS A 172 19.53 -5.00 13.21
C LYS A 172 18.63 -6.16 13.67
N THR A 173 17.41 -5.90 14.17
CA THR A 173 16.45 -7.00 14.38
C THR A 173 16.09 -7.64 13.03
N PRO A 174 16.20 -8.97 12.90
CA PRO A 174 15.85 -9.66 11.67
C PRO A 174 14.38 -9.44 11.27
N ALA A 175 14.10 -9.33 9.98
CA ALA A 175 12.75 -9.06 9.49
C ALA A 175 11.70 -10.10 9.93
N PHE A 176 12.11 -11.36 10.11
CA PHE A 176 11.21 -12.42 10.57
C PHE A 176 10.74 -12.27 12.02
N MET A 177 11.47 -11.52 12.85
CA MET A 177 11.03 -11.20 14.22
C MET A 177 10.08 -10.00 14.25
N LYS A 178 10.14 -9.16 13.21
CA LYS A 178 9.37 -7.91 13.09
C LYS A 178 8.01 -8.09 12.40
N SER A 179 7.63 -9.30 12.01
CA SER A 179 6.27 -9.54 11.50
C SER A 179 5.27 -9.53 12.64
N GLU A 180 4.12 -8.90 12.41
CA GLU A 180 3.00 -8.92 13.34
C GLU A 180 1.67 -8.92 12.60
N ASP A 181 0.63 -9.44 13.26
CA ASP A 181 -0.72 -9.47 12.71
C ASP A 181 -1.28 -8.04 12.58
N PRO A 182 -1.87 -7.65 11.43
CA PRO A 182 -2.35 -6.28 11.23
C PRO A 182 -3.42 -5.85 12.24
N ILE A 183 -4.29 -6.77 12.71
CA ILE A 183 -5.33 -6.45 13.71
C ILE A 183 -4.67 -6.22 15.06
N TYR A 184 -3.73 -7.10 15.45
CA TYR A 184 -2.99 -6.93 16.69
C TYR A 184 -2.23 -5.60 16.73
N VAL A 185 -1.61 -5.21 15.62
CA VAL A 185 -0.95 -3.90 15.48
C VAL A 185 -1.95 -2.75 15.64
N LEU A 186 -3.12 -2.88 15.02
CA LEU A 186 -4.19 -1.88 15.09
C LEU A 186 -4.69 -1.72 16.52
N GLU A 187 -4.97 -2.80 17.23
CA GLU A 187 -5.49 -2.77 18.60
C GLU A 187 -4.45 -2.16 19.58
N ASN A 188 -3.19 -2.54 19.42
CA ASN A 188 -2.10 -2.17 20.32
C ASN A 188 -1.33 -0.90 19.92
N ASN A 189 -1.70 -0.24 18.82
CA ASN A 189 -1.00 0.93 18.26
C ASN A 189 0.51 0.71 18.09
N ILE A 190 0.91 -0.46 17.60
CA ILE A 190 2.33 -0.79 17.44
C ILE A 190 2.88 0.01 16.23
N PRO A 191 4.01 0.72 16.37
CA PRO A 191 4.58 1.50 15.27
C PRO A 191 5.04 0.62 14.12
N ILE A 192 4.79 1.08 12.89
CA ILE A 192 5.23 0.43 11.65
C ILE A 192 6.66 0.84 11.29
N ASP A 193 7.44 -0.09 10.74
CA ASP A 193 8.79 0.19 10.23
C ASP A 193 8.73 0.85 8.85
N THR A 194 8.48 2.16 8.81
CA THR A 194 8.41 2.93 7.56
C THR A 194 9.72 2.87 6.75
N SER A 195 10.86 2.65 7.42
CA SER A 195 12.16 2.55 6.73
C SER A 195 12.27 1.23 5.97
N TYR A 196 11.77 0.13 6.55
CA TYR A 196 11.66 -1.15 5.83
C TYR A 196 10.79 -1.02 4.57
N TYR A 197 9.61 -0.39 4.67
CA TYR A 197 8.74 -0.23 3.50
C TYR A 197 9.36 0.68 2.44
N LEU A 198 10.07 1.74 2.83
CA LEU A 198 10.81 2.57 1.88
C LEU A 198 11.90 1.75 1.18
N ASP A 199 12.86 1.20 1.94
CA ASP A 199 14.08 0.62 1.38
C ASP A 199 13.86 -0.75 0.70
N ASN A 200 13.03 -1.60 1.29
CA ASN A 200 12.84 -2.98 0.82
C ASN A 200 11.68 -3.11 -0.17
N GLN A 201 10.60 -2.34 -0.01
CA GLN A 201 9.37 -2.48 -0.81
C GLN A 201 9.29 -1.44 -1.93
N LEU A 202 9.55 -0.16 -1.67
CA LEU A 202 9.36 0.92 -2.65
C LEU A 202 10.60 1.26 -3.48
N SER A 203 11.77 1.35 -2.86
CA SER A 203 12.99 1.85 -3.52
C SER A 203 13.37 1.00 -4.74
N LYS A 204 13.42 -0.33 -4.60
CA LYS A 204 13.88 -1.21 -5.70
C LYS A 204 12.93 -1.19 -6.92
N PRO A 205 11.59 -1.29 -6.76
CA PRO A 205 10.68 -1.21 -7.90
C PRO A 205 10.67 0.16 -8.56
N LEU A 206 10.73 1.25 -7.79
CA LEU A 206 10.78 2.60 -8.34
C LEU A 206 12.04 2.82 -9.17
N LEU A 207 13.21 2.50 -8.61
CA LEU A 207 14.48 2.64 -9.33
C LEU A 207 14.45 1.88 -10.66
N ARG A 208 13.99 0.63 -10.69
CA ARG A 208 13.90 -0.17 -11.93
C ARG A 208 13.07 0.47 -13.06
N ILE A 209 12.08 1.29 -12.72
CA ILE A 209 11.19 1.92 -13.71
C ILE A 209 11.73 3.29 -14.14
N PHE A 210 12.27 4.06 -13.20
CA PHE A 210 12.75 5.41 -13.45
C PHE A 210 14.20 5.47 -13.96
N GLU A 211 15.04 4.48 -13.65
CA GLU A 211 16.44 4.40 -14.10
C GLU A 211 16.57 4.47 -15.63
N PRO A 212 15.80 3.71 -16.45
CA PRO A 212 15.89 3.79 -17.91
C PRO A 212 15.43 5.12 -18.52
N ILE A 213 14.71 5.95 -17.74
CA ILE A 213 14.08 7.19 -18.21
C ILE A 213 14.90 8.41 -17.80
N LEU A 214 15.25 8.49 -16.50
CA LEU A 214 15.94 9.64 -15.89
C LEU A 214 17.46 9.44 -15.79
N GLY A 215 17.93 8.21 -15.90
CA GLY A 215 19.31 7.78 -15.61
C GLY A 215 19.53 7.41 -14.14
N GLU A 216 20.48 6.51 -13.90
CA GLU A 216 20.68 5.81 -12.61
C GLU A 216 20.88 6.76 -11.42
N LYS A 217 21.86 7.67 -11.53
CA LYS A 217 22.18 8.63 -10.45
C LYS A 217 21.06 9.63 -10.18
N LYS A 218 20.30 9.99 -11.22
CA LYS A 218 19.24 10.99 -11.12
C LYS A 218 17.99 10.40 -10.47
N ALA A 219 17.64 9.15 -10.81
CA ALA A 219 16.52 8.46 -10.19
C ALA A 219 16.70 8.29 -8.67
N GLU A 220 17.87 7.82 -8.21
CA GLU A 220 18.11 7.61 -6.78
C GLU A 220 18.10 8.91 -5.98
N SER A 221 18.78 9.94 -6.50
CA SER A 221 18.84 11.24 -5.83
C SER A 221 17.46 11.91 -5.74
N VAL A 222 16.70 11.95 -6.84
CA VAL A 222 15.41 12.64 -6.88
C VAL A 222 14.34 11.91 -6.06
N LEU A 223 14.31 10.58 -6.09
CA LEU A 223 13.24 9.81 -5.45
C LEU A 223 13.52 9.49 -3.98
N LEU A 224 14.77 9.21 -3.60
CA LEU A 224 15.10 8.72 -2.26
C LEU A 224 15.79 9.75 -1.37
N ARG A 225 16.41 10.78 -1.97
CA ARG A 225 17.21 11.79 -1.25
C ARG A 225 16.64 13.19 -1.49
N GLY A 226 15.52 13.51 -0.85
CA GLY A 226 14.88 14.83 -0.96
C GLY A 226 14.23 15.28 0.34
N ASP A 227 13.65 16.48 0.32
CA ASP A 227 12.97 17.05 1.48
C ASP A 227 11.77 16.22 1.92
N HIS A 228 11.13 15.53 0.98
CA HIS A 228 10.01 14.62 1.21
C HIS A 228 10.37 13.42 2.10
N THR A 229 11.66 13.08 2.24
CA THR A 229 12.13 11.98 3.12
C THR A 229 12.66 12.42 4.49
N ARG A 230 12.79 13.74 4.72
CA ARG A 230 13.38 14.29 5.95
C ARG A 230 12.39 14.27 7.12
N THR A 231 11.11 14.48 6.85
CA THR A 231 10.08 14.53 7.89
C THR A 231 9.59 13.12 8.21
N LYS A 232 9.81 12.68 9.45
CA LYS A 232 9.32 11.38 9.95
C LYS A 232 8.45 11.59 11.17
N THR A 233 7.25 11.02 11.15
CA THR A 233 6.33 11.04 12.28
C THR A 233 6.39 9.69 12.99
N PHE A 234 6.60 9.71 14.30
CA PHE A 234 6.68 8.49 15.11
C PHE A 234 5.44 8.32 15.98
N VAL A 235 4.90 7.11 16.01
CA VAL A 235 3.81 6.72 16.91
C VAL A 235 4.41 5.98 18.10
N THR A 236 3.92 6.27 19.30
CA THR A 236 4.30 5.56 20.52
C THR A 236 3.43 4.32 20.70
N SER A 237 4.05 3.14 20.86
CA SER A 237 3.38 1.88 21.17
C SER A 237 2.65 1.94 22.51
N LYS A 238 1.46 1.30 22.61
CA LYS A 238 0.82 1.05 23.91
C LYS A 238 1.44 -0.15 24.64
N VAL A 239 2.15 -1.01 23.92
CA VAL A 239 2.74 -2.25 24.44
C VAL A 239 4.24 -2.07 24.69
N GLY A 240 4.66 -2.38 25.91
CA GLY A 240 6.05 -2.34 26.36
C GLY A 240 6.15 -2.11 27.88
N GLY A 241 7.20 -2.62 28.52
CA GLY A 241 7.38 -2.41 29.97
C GLY A 241 7.42 -0.93 30.36
N LEU A 242 7.93 -0.07 29.48
CA LEU A 242 8.03 1.38 29.71
C LEU A 242 6.71 2.15 29.43
N SER A 243 5.86 1.65 28.52
CA SER A 243 4.61 2.35 28.17
C SER A 243 3.61 2.32 29.33
N ALA A 244 3.66 1.29 30.18
CA ALA A 244 2.85 1.19 31.40
C ALA A 244 3.10 2.33 32.41
N PHE A 245 4.31 2.90 32.41
CA PHE A 245 4.69 4.00 33.31
C PHE A 245 4.59 5.39 32.65
N THR A 246 4.20 5.44 31.37
CA THR A 246 4.14 6.70 30.61
C THR A 246 2.79 7.39 30.83
N LYS A 247 2.79 8.52 31.54
CA LYS A 247 1.58 9.34 31.72
C LYS A 247 1.34 10.20 30.48
N LYS A 248 0.26 9.93 29.74
CA LYS A 248 -0.16 10.77 28.61
C LYS A 248 -0.60 12.13 29.15
N ARG A 249 0.12 13.20 28.78
CA ARG A 249 -0.32 14.57 29.04
C ARG A 249 -1.16 15.06 27.87
N GLU A 250 -2.18 15.85 28.18
CA GLU A 250 -3.00 16.49 27.17
C GLU A 250 -2.23 17.59 26.44
N THR A 251 -2.53 17.76 25.16
CA THR A 251 -1.98 18.83 24.33
C THR A 251 -3.09 19.65 23.70
N CYS A 252 -2.83 20.93 23.49
CA CYS A 252 -3.70 21.84 22.78
C CYS A 252 -3.90 21.36 21.34
N ILE A 253 -5.15 21.23 20.89
CA ILE A 253 -5.47 20.74 19.55
C ILE A 253 -4.93 21.70 18.48
N GLY A 254 -4.98 23.02 18.73
CA GLY A 254 -4.53 24.02 17.76
C GLY A 254 -3.01 24.12 17.59
N CYS A 255 -2.26 24.17 18.69
CA CYS A 255 -0.81 24.46 18.65
C CYS A 255 0.10 23.35 19.20
N ARG A 256 -0.47 22.22 19.66
CA ARG A 256 0.25 21.07 20.25
C ARG A 256 1.05 21.37 21.52
N ALA A 257 0.88 22.55 22.13
CA ALA A 257 1.46 22.85 23.44
C ALA A 257 0.87 21.95 24.52
N VAL A 258 1.69 21.49 25.46
CA VAL A 258 1.25 20.68 26.61
C VAL A 258 0.33 21.51 27.50
N LEU A 259 -0.77 20.92 27.94
CA LEU A 259 -1.75 21.54 28.83
C LEU A 259 -1.56 21.04 30.26
N ASP A 260 -1.66 21.96 31.22
CA ASP A 260 -1.60 21.65 32.66
C ASP A 260 -2.97 21.30 33.25
N ARG A 261 -4.05 21.67 32.56
CA ARG A 261 -5.45 21.39 32.93
C ARG A 261 -6.14 20.62 31.81
N GLU A 262 -7.14 19.84 32.19
CA GLU A 262 -8.03 19.16 31.25
C GLU A 262 -8.79 20.20 30.43
N GLY A 263 -8.71 20.10 29.10
CA GLY A 263 -9.34 21.04 28.18
C GLY A 263 -8.83 20.91 26.76
N ALA A 264 -9.62 21.32 25.77
CA ALA A 264 -9.29 21.15 24.35
C ALA A 264 -8.20 22.10 23.82
N VAL A 265 -8.20 23.36 24.28
CA VAL A 265 -7.35 24.45 23.73
C VAL A 265 -6.59 25.19 24.83
N CYS A 266 -5.40 25.72 24.49
CA CYS A 266 -4.66 26.60 25.38
C CYS A 266 -5.23 28.02 25.36
N ASN A 267 -4.88 28.84 26.37
CA ASN A 267 -5.34 30.23 26.49
C ASN A 267 -5.08 31.07 25.22
N TYR A 268 -3.97 30.83 24.52
CA TYR A 268 -3.63 31.53 23.27
C TYR A 268 -4.51 31.12 22.07
N CYS A 269 -4.98 29.88 22.05
CA CYS A 269 -5.83 29.37 20.95
C CYS A 269 -7.32 29.54 21.22
N LYS A 270 -7.70 30.02 22.41
CA LYS A 270 -9.09 30.17 22.83
C LYS A 270 -9.90 31.11 21.92
N SER A 271 -9.28 32.16 21.38
CA SER A 271 -9.93 33.04 20.38
C SER A 271 -10.32 32.33 19.08
N ARG A 272 -9.67 31.21 18.73
CA ARG A 272 -9.92 30.40 17.53
C ARG A 272 -10.62 29.08 17.86
N GLU A 273 -11.15 28.93 19.06
CA GLU A 273 -11.76 27.68 19.53
C GLU A 273 -12.90 27.21 18.64
N SER A 274 -13.82 28.10 18.26
CA SER A 274 -14.93 27.79 17.35
C SER A 274 -14.43 27.26 15.99
N GLN A 275 -13.40 27.88 15.41
CA GLN A 275 -12.83 27.44 14.13
C GLN A 275 -12.17 26.06 14.25
N ILE A 276 -11.46 25.80 15.35
CA ILE A 276 -10.83 24.49 15.60
C ILE A 276 -11.92 23.42 15.78
N TYR A 277 -12.95 23.71 16.56
CA TYR A 277 -14.07 22.79 16.77
C TYR A 277 -14.80 22.46 15.46
N GLN A 278 -15.13 23.45 14.64
CA GLN A 278 -15.77 23.25 13.33
C GLN A 278 -14.93 22.38 12.38
N LYS A 279 -13.60 22.48 12.44
CA LYS A 279 -12.71 21.63 11.65
C LYS A 279 -12.74 20.18 12.11
N GLU A 280 -12.64 19.94 13.42
CA GLU A 280 -12.61 18.59 13.98
C GLU A 280 -13.97 17.90 13.85
N ILE A 281 -15.09 18.61 14.06
CA ILE A 281 -16.44 18.05 13.88
C ILE A 281 -16.73 17.68 12.42
N SER A 282 -16.26 18.50 11.46
CA SER A 282 -16.36 18.17 10.03
C SER A 282 -15.60 16.89 9.71
N HIS A 283 -14.46 16.66 10.36
CA HIS A 283 -13.67 15.46 10.15
C HIS A 283 -14.29 14.22 10.84
N LEU A 284 -14.92 14.38 12.01
CA LEU A 284 -15.73 13.33 12.63
C LEU A 284 -16.87 12.88 11.72
N ASN A 285 -17.61 13.83 11.12
CA ASN A 285 -18.71 13.51 10.20
C ASN A 285 -18.24 12.65 9.01
N VAL A 286 -17.06 12.94 8.45
CA VAL A 286 -16.45 12.12 7.38
C VAL A 286 -16.13 10.70 7.88
N LEU A 287 -15.67 10.54 9.12
CA LEU A 287 -15.42 9.22 9.70
C LEU A 287 -16.73 8.45 9.96
N GLU A 288 -17.78 9.11 10.42
CA GLU A 288 -19.10 8.51 10.66
C GLU A 288 -19.76 8.01 9.37
N GLU A 289 -19.69 8.81 8.30
CA GLU A 289 -20.17 8.40 6.97
C GLU A 289 -19.39 7.16 6.50
N LYS A 290 -18.06 7.19 6.62
CA LYS A 290 -17.21 6.08 6.20
C LYS A 290 -17.46 4.83 7.03
N PHE A 291 -17.67 4.96 8.34
CA PHE A 291 -18.00 3.86 9.23
C PHE A 291 -19.30 3.20 8.79
N SER A 292 -20.36 3.99 8.64
CA SER A 292 -21.70 3.52 8.23
C SER A 292 -21.64 2.78 6.89
N ARG A 293 -20.97 3.36 5.88
CA ARG A 293 -20.84 2.75 4.55
C ARG A 293 -20.13 1.40 4.57
N LEU A 294 -19.02 1.28 5.31
CA LEU A 294 -18.24 0.04 5.37
C LEU A 294 -19.00 -1.07 6.10
N TRP A 295 -19.65 -0.76 7.23
CA TRP A 295 -20.38 -1.74 8.02
C TRP A 295 -21.66 -2.22 7.34
N THR A 296 -22.42 -1.32 6.70
CA THR A 296 -23.59 -1.71 5.90
C THR A 296 -23.20 -2.55 4.69
N GLN A 297 -22.04 -2.27 4.05
CA GLN A 297 -21.56 -3.10 2.95
C GLN A 297 -21.23 -4.52 3.40
N CYS A 298 -20.71 -4.70 4.62
CA CYS A 298 -20.49 -6.01 5.21
C CYS A 298 -21.80 -6.79 5.41
N GLN A 299 -22.86 -6.14 5.91
CA GLN A 299 -24.18 -6.78 6.05
C GLN A 299 -24.76 -7.23 4.70
N ARG A 300 -24.65 -6.37 3.67
CA ARG A 300 -25.05 -6.73 2.29
C ARG A 300 -24.26 -7.91 1.75
N CYS A 301 -22.96 -7.98 2.02
CA CYS A 301 -22.10 -9.09 1.61
C CYS A 301 -22.46 -10.40 2.33
N GLN A 302 -22.86 -10.33 3.60
CA GLN A 302 -23.33 -11.49 4.37
C GLN A 302 -24.72 -11.95 3.92
N GLY A 303 -25.59 -11.02 3.50
CA GLY A 303 -26.97 -11.28 3.11
C GLY A 303 -27.97 -11.24 4.27
N SER A 304 -27.50 -11.10 5.51
CA SER A 304 -28.35 -10.91 6.70
C SER A 304 -28.20 -9.49 7.26
N LEU A 305 -29.33 -8.90 7.67
CA LEU A 305 -29.37 -7.62 8.38
C LEU A 305 -29.56 -7.81 9.89
N HIS A 306 -29.89 -9.03 10.33
CA HIS A 306 -30.32 -9.34 11.70
C HIS A 306 -29.30 -10.18 12.48
N GLU A 307 -28.29 -10.73 11.80
CA GLU A 307 -27.23 -11.52 12.40
C GLU A 307 -25.91 -10.74 12.45
N ASP A 308 -25.03 -11.16 13.37
CA ASP A 308 -23.71 -10.57 13.50
C ASP A 308 -22.81 -10.89 12.30
N VAL A 309 -22.03 -9.89 11.87
CA VAL A 309 -21.05 -10.05 10.80
C VAL A 309 -19.74 -10.66 11.34
N LEU A 310 -19.67 -12.00 11.39
CA LEU A 310 -18.47 -12.75 11.82
C LEU A 310 -17.51 -13.08 10.66
N CYS A 311 -17.25 -12.12 9.77
CA CYS A 311 -16.35 -12.30 8.64
C CYS A 311 -14.89 -11.98 9.01
N THR A 312 -13.97 -12.90 8.72
CA THR A 312 -12.50 -12.73 8.90
C THR A 312 -11.73 -12.85 7.58
N SER A 313 -12.40 -12.64 6.44
CA SER A 313 -11.78 -12.72 5.12
C SER A 313 -10.62 -11.73 4.98
N ARG A 314 -9.40 -12.28 4.95
CA ARG A 314 -8.13 -11.51 4.89
C ARG A 314 -7.86 -10.92 3.51
N ASP A 315 -8.51 -11.44 2.47
CA ASP A 315 -8.44 -10.92 1.10
C ASP A 315 -9.46 -9.81 0.82
N CYS A 316 -10.41 -9.58 1.73
CA CYS A 316 -11.39 -8.52 1.59
C CYS A 316 -10.76 -7.15 1.96
N PRO A 317 -10.78 -6.15 1.06
CA PRO A 317 -10.22 -4.84 1.37
C PRO A 317 -10.98 -4.14 2.50
N ILE A 318 -12.27 -4.43 2.68
CA ILE A 318 -13.11 -3.82 3.73
C ILE A 318 -12.72 -4.32 5.13
N PHE A 319 -12.18 -5.53 5.25
CA PHE A 319 -11.97 -6.19 6.54
C PHE A 319 -11.08 -5.37 7.49
N TYR A 320 -9.92 -4.90 7.03
CA TYR A 320 -9.02 -4.06 7.83
C TYR A 320 -9.51 -2.61 7.90
N MET A 321 -10.10 -2.09 6.83
CA MET A 321 -10.61 -0.72 6.79
C MET A 321 -11.71 -0.47 7.83
N ARG A 322 -12.67 -1.39 7.99
CA ARG A 322 -13.76 -1.22 8.97
C ARG A 322 -13.25 -1.21 10.41
N LYS A 323 -12.25 -2.03 10.73
CA LYS A 323 -11.62 -2.07 12.07
C LYS A 323 -10.82 -0.82 12.36
N LYS A 324 -10.11 -0.30 11.36
CA LYS A 324 -9.40 0.98 11.48
C LYS A 324 -10.36 2.14 11.72
N VAL A 325 -11.38 2.29 10.86
CA VAL A 325 -12.33 3.40 10.96
C VAL A 325 -13.10 3.36 12.28
N GLN A 326 -13.43 2.17 12.78
CA GLN A 326 -13.99 2.00 14.13
C GLN A 326 -13.10 2.62 15.21
N LYS A 327 -11.79 2.39 15.15
CA LYS A 327 -10.82 2.94 16.10
C LYS A 327 -10.58 4.43 15.91
N ASP A 328 -10.42 4.88 14.67
CA ASP A 328 -10.23 6.31 14.34
C ASP A 328 -11.45 7.12 14.83
N LEU A 329 -12.66 6.58 14.68
CA LEU A 329 -13.90 7.20 15.17
C LEU A 329 -13.94 7.27 16.71
N GLU A 330 -13.53 6.20 17.40
CA GLU A 330 -13.47 6.18 18.86
C GLU A 330 -12.43 7.20 19.40
N ASP A 331 -11.25 7.25 18.78
CA ASP A 331 -10.17 8.16 19.18
C ASP A 331 -10.55 9.64 18.90
N HIS A 332 -11.22 9.93 17.78
CA HIS A 332 -11.71 11.30 17.47
C HIS A 332 -12.94 11.71 18.28
N GLY A 333 -13.83 10.77 18.59
CA GLY A 333 -14.95 11.04 19.52
C GLY A 333 -14.43 11.50 20.88
N LYS A 334 -13.40 10.83 21.41
CA LYS A 334 -12.72 11.25 22.65
C LYS A 334 -12.05 12.62 22.53
N LEU A 335 -11.53 12.96 21.36
CA LEU A 335 -10.92 14.28 21.10
C LEU A 335 -11.98 15.39 21.15
N ILE A 336 -13.14 15.16 20.55
CA ILE A 336 -14.24 16.14 20.52
C ILE A 336 -14.88 16.30 21.89
N ALA A 337 -15.00 15.22 22.67
CA ALA A 337 -15.50 15.28 24.04
C ALA A 337 -14.70 16.24 24.95
N ARG A 338 -13.45 16.59 24.59
CA ARG A 338 -12.63 17.56 25.34
C ARG A 338 -13.15 19.01 25.26
N PHE A 339 -14.04 19.32 24.31
CA PHE A 339 -14.69 20.63 24.22
C PHE A 339 -15.90 20.75 25.16
N GLY A 340 -16.29 19.67 25.84
CA GLY A 340 -17.49 19.59 26.66
C GLY A 340 -18.71 19.10 25.87
N ASP A 341 -19.76 18.76 26.59
CA ASP A 341 -21.04 18.41 25.99
C ASP A 341 -21.77 19.67 25.51
N PRO A 342 -22.46 19.62 24.36
CA PRO A 342 -23.29 20.73 23.93
C PRO A 342 -24.45 20.90 24.93
N GLU A 343 -24.40 21.98 25.71
CA GLU A 343 -25.53 22.41 26.54
C GLU A 343 -26.51 23.20 25.67
N TRP A 344 -27.73 22.68 25.62
CA TRP A 344 -28.91 23.31 25.01
C TRP A 344 -29.62 24.30 25.93
#